data_AF-A0A3M0XWZ5-F1
#
_entry.id   AF-A0A3M0XWZ5-F1
#
_cell.length_a   1.000
_cell.length_b   1.000
_cell.length_c   1.000
_cell.angle_alpha   90.00
_cell.angle_beta   90.00
_cell.angle_gamma   90.00
#
_symmetry.space_group_name_H-M   'P 1'
#
loop_
_entity.id
_entity.type
_entity.pdbx_description
1 polymer ?
#
loop_
_entity_poly.entity_id
_entity_poly.type
_entity_poly.pdbx_seq_one_letter_code
_entity_poly.pdbx_strand_id
1 'polypeptide(L)' 'DPLPFPSEAGRAGGFGVIVATAVDPAHPAAAVLAALRSLDVQPPVYGRLESPGRFVRHQIRMQLRKRGWA' A
#
# COMPACT_ATOMS: atom_id res chain seq x y z
N ASP A 1 -8.09 11.08 3.52
CA ASP A 1 -6.74 11.57 3.20
C ASP A 1 -6.67 11.83 1.71
N PRO A 2 -6.57 13.08 1.24
CA PRO A 2 -6.44 13.34 -0.18
C PRO A 2 -5.09 12.76 -0.66
N LEU A 3 -5.15 11.89 -1.67
CA LEU A 3 -3.97 11.42 -2.38
C LEU A 3 -3.05 12.61 -2.69
N PRO A 4 -1.73 12.49 -2.44
CA PRO A 4 -0.83 13.63 -2.57
C PRO A 4 -0.85 14.19 -4.00
N PHE A 5 -1.15 13.37 -5.02
CA PHE A 5 -1.25 13.80 -6.41
C PHE A 5 -2.37 13.05 -7.16
N PRO A 6 -3.17 13.72 -8.02
CA PRO A 6 -4.20 13.04 -8.84
C PRO A 6 -3.63 11.91 -9.69
N SER A 7 -2.41 12.08 -10.19
CA SER A 7 -1.67 11.07 -10.97
C SER A 7 -1.34 9.80 -10.19
N GLU A 8 -1.43 9.81 -8.87
CA GLU A 8 -1.12 8.67 -7.99
C GLU A 8 -2.38 7.92 -7.54
N ALA A 9 -3.58 8.32 -7.98
CA ALA A 9 -4.83 7.71 -7.51
C ALA A 9 -4.91 6.20 -7.80
N GLY A 10 -4.45 5.77 -8.98
CA GLY A 10 -4.40 4.36 -9.36
C GLY A 10 -3.31 3.54 -8.66
N ARG A 11 -2.55 4.14 -7.74
CA ARG A 11 -1.49 3.44 -7.01
C ARG A 11 -1.97 2.72 -5.76
N ALA A 12 -3.06 3.19 -5.16
CA ALA A 12 -3.66 2.50 -4.02
C ALA A 12 -4.01 1.06 -4.41
N GLY A 13 -3.54 0.09 -3.63
CA GLY A 13 -3.71 -1.33 -3.94
C GLY A 13 -2.78 -1.89 -5.03
N GLY A 14 -1.91 -1.07 -5.64
CA GLY A 14 -1.01 -1.48 -6.73
C GLY A 14 0.21 -2.31 -6.30
N PHE A 15 0.43 -2.50 -5.00
CA PHE A 15 1.43 -3.41 -4.45
C PHE A 15 0.92 -4.00 -3.13
N GLY A 16 1.41 -5.17 -2.75
CA GLY A 16 1.02 -5.83 -1.51
C GLY A 16 1.55 -7.25 -1.41
N VAL A 17 0.90 -8.04 -0.56
CA VAL A 17 1.17 -9.47 -0.35
C VAL A 17 -0.09 -10.28 -0.61
N ILE A 18 0.09 -11.54 -1.02
CA ILE A 18 -0.99 -12.49 -1.24
C ILE A 18 -1.00 -13.48 -0.08
N VAL A 19 -2.13 -13.57 0.62
CA VAL A 19 -2.34 -14.55 1.69
C VAL A 19 -3.41 -15.54 1.23
N ALA A 20 -3.02 -16.79 1.02
CA ALA A 20 -3.96 -17.85 0.68
C ALA A 20 -4.65 -18.33 1.95
N THR A 21 -5.93 -17.95 2.11
CA THR A 21 -6.75 -18.39 3.24
C THR A 21 -8.21 -18.54 2.81
N ALA A 22 -8.94 -19.44 3.45
CA ALA A 22 -10.40 -19.40 3.39
C ALA A 22 -10.88 -18.15 4.14
N VAL A 23 -11.79 -17.39 3.52
CA VAL A 23 -12.43 -16.23 4.15
C VAL A 23 -13.77 -16.68 4.68
N ASP A 24 -13.97 -16.60 6.00
CA ASP A 24 -15.29 -16.75 6.61
C ASP A 24 -16.13 -15.50 6.29
N PRO A 25 -17.26 -15.60 5.56
CA PRO A 25 -18.10 -14.45 5.25
C PRO A 25 -18.72 -13.80 6.50
N ALA A 26 -18.93 -14.56 7.59
CA ALA A 26 -19.47 -14.01 8.83
C ALA A 26 -18.40 -13.23 9.62
N HIS A 27 -17.13 -13.62 9.51
CA HIS A 27 -16.02 -13.02 10.25
C HIS A 27 -14.75 -12.83 9.40
N PRO A 28 -14.81 -12.06 8.31
CA PRO A 28 -13.71 -11.99 7.34
C PRO A 28 -12.43 -11.42 7.94
N ALA A 29 -12.56 -10.41 8.80
CA ALA A 29 -11.40 -9.80 9.47
C ALA A 29 -10.70 -10.76 10.45
N ALA A 30 -11.46 -11.57 11.19
CA ALA A 30 -10.91 -12.55 12.11
C ALA A 30 -10.19 -13.67 11.37
N ALA A 31 -10.76 -14.17 10.26
CA ALA A 31 -10.15 -15.18 9.41
C ALA A 31 -8.81 -14.68 8.81
N VAL A 32 -8.79 -13.45 8.29
CA VAL A 32 -7.57 -12.83 7.76
C VAL A 32 -6.52 -12.64 8.86
N LEU A 33 -6.92 -12.15 10.04
CA LEU A 33 -6.00 -11.96 11.16
C LEU A 33 -5.36 -13.28 11.62
N ALA A 34 -6.16 -14.35 11.71
CA ALA A 34 -5.66 -15.68 12.05
C ALA A 34 -4.64 -16.16 11.02
N ALA A 35 -4.96 -16.04 9.72
CA ALA A 35 -4.06 -16.41 8.63
C ALA A 35 -2.74 -15.63 8.66
N LEU A 36 -2.79 -14.34 8.96
CA LEU A 36 -1.58 -13.51 9.10
C LEU A 36 -0.71 -13.92 10.30
N ARG A 37 -1.33 -14.36 11.40
CA ARG A 37 -0.61 -14.81 12.61
C ARG A 37 0.03 -16.19 12.46
N SER A 38 -0.48 -17.03 11.57
CA SER A 38 0.05 -18.37 11.29
C SER A 38 1.10 -18.40 10.17
N LEU A 39 1.56 -17.25 9.68
CA LEU A 39 2.58 -17.20 8.64
C LEU A 39 3.94 -17.59 9.21
N ASP A 40 4.44 -18.75 8.83
CA ASP A 40 5.82 -19.19 9.14
C ASP A 40 6.85 -18.68 8.11
N VAL A 41 6.37 -18.21 6.96
CA VAL A 41 7.20 -17.70 5.86
C VAL A 41 6.62 -16.41 5.28
N GLN A 42 7.48 -15.61 4.68
CA GLN A 42 7.07 -14.38 3.99
C GLN A 42 6.12 -14.72 2.83
N PRO A 43 4.91 -14.10 2.75
CA PRO A 43 4.00 -14.37 1.65
C PRO A 43 4.50 -13.81 0.32
N PRO A 44 4.03 -14.35 -0.82
CA PRO A 44 4.31 -13.79 -2.14
C PRO A 44 3.89 -12.32 -2.23
N VAL A 45 4.78 -11.50 -2.77
CA VAL A 45 4.51 -10.07 -3.03
C VAL A 45 3.97 -9.88 -4.45
N TYR A 46 3.13 -8.87 -4.64
CA TYR A 46 2.69 -8.43 -5.96
C TYR A 46 2.96 -6.94 -6.15
N GLY A 47 3.01 -6.52 -7.42
CA GLY A 47 3.24 -5.13 -7.78
C GLY A 47 4.70 -4.69 -7.62
N ARG A 48 4.91 -3.38 -7.53
CA ARG A 48 6.24 -2.79 -7.36
C ARG A 48 6.22 -1.73 -6.26
N LEU A 49 7.19 -1.82 -5.36
CA LEU A 49 7.44 -0.80 -4.35
C LEU A 49 7.83 0.53 -5.00
N GLU A 50 7.69 1.61 -4.24
CA GLU A 50 8.24 2.90 -4.66
C GLU A 50 9.75 2.85 -4.75
N SER A 51 10.31 3.31 -5.88
CA SER A 51 11.76 3.52 -5.94
C SER A 51 12.14 4.71 -5.04
N PRO A 52 13.31 4.65 -4.36
CA PRO A 52 13.76 5.75 -3.51
C PRO A 52 13.78 7.11 -4.21
N GLY A 53 14.19 7.15 -5.49
CA GLY A 53 14.19 8.38 -6.29
C GLY A 53 12.79 8.95 -6.54
N ARG A 54 11.79 8.10 -6.78
CA ARG A 54 10.40 8.54 -6.94
C ARG A 54 9.85 9.07 -5.62
N PHE A 55 10.15 8.38 -4.51
CA PHE A 55 9.77 8.81 -3.16
C PHE A 55 10.32 10.19 -2.82
N VAL A 56 11.63 10.41 -2.98
CA VAL A 56 12.26 11.71 -2.71
C VAL A 56 11.64 12.82 -3.56
N ARG A 57 11.42 12.57 -4.85
CA ARG A 57 10.74 13.53 -5.75
C ARG A 57 9.32 13.84 -5.27
N HIS A 58 8.56 12.84 -4.82
CA HIS A 58 7.22 13.07 -4.25
C HIS A 58 7.26 13.90 -2.97
N GLN A 59 8.21 13.64 -2.07
CA GLN A 59 8.38 14.44 -0.85
C GLN A 59 8.73 15.90 -1.19
N ILE A 60 9.68 16.14 -2.09
CA ILE A 60 10.05 17.50 -2.53
C ILE A 60 8.82 18.21 -3.13
N ARG A 61 8.12 17.58 -4.07
CA ARG A 61 6.95 18.17 -4.73
C ARG A 61 5.82 18.48 -3.74
N MET A 62 5.62 17.63 -2.73
CA MET A 62 4.66 17.89 -1.65
C MET A 62 5.04 19.13 -0.84
N GLN A 63 6.33 19.29 -0.50
CA GLN A 63 6.80 20.44 0.27
C GLN A 63 6.71 21.74 -0.52
N LEU A 64 6.99 21.72 -1.82
CA LEU A 64 6.81 22.87 -2.70
C LEU A 64 5.33 23.30 -2.77
N ARG A 65 4.40 22.35 -2.94
CA ARG A 65 2.96 22.64 -2.96
C ARG A 65 2.47 23.22 -1.62
N LYS A 66 2.94 22.71 -0.48
CA LYS A 66 2.60 23.25 0.85
C LYS A 66 3.07 24.68 1.05
N ARG A 67 4.19 25.06 0.41
CA ARG A 67 4.80 26.39 0.53
C ARG A 67 4.23 27.42 -0.46
N GLY A 68 3.25 27.05 -1.28
CA GLY A 68 2.70 27.93 -2.33
C GLY A 68 3.67 28.19 -3.48
N TRP A 69 4.75 27.41 -3.59
CA TRP A 69 5.64 27.41 -4.75
C TRP A 69 5.12 26.40 -5.79
N ALA A 70 3.88 26.59 -6.24
CA ALA A 70 3.26 25.89 -7.37
C ALA A 70 1.89 26.49 -7.66
#